data_AF-A0A897MS05-F1
#
_entry.id   AF-A0A897MS05-F1
#
_cell.length_a   1.000
_cell.length_b   1.000
_cell.length_c   1.000
_cell.angle_alpha   90.00
_cell.angle_beta   90.00
_cell.angle_gamma   90.00
#
_symmetry.space_group_name_H-M   'P 1'
#
loop_
_entity.id
_entity.type
_entity.pdbx_description
1 polymer ?
#
loop_
_entity_poly.entity_id
_entity_poly.type
_entity_poly.pdbx_seq_one_letter_code
_entity_poly.pdbx_strand_id
1 'polypeptide(L)'
;MLSDKLREIPVDTQGVYCLFDLDGNAAYAGKSSDLRSRLRQHFIRQDSSVASYGRLDIWDISHFHWWEAESYDRAEDFLLDYYSPYLNFKSDLETPNGSSPIGFENPDGVVHLIDEEEREFRSQPYNRTKQKIDHISRMVDKIKLAGHSDNTKRTLYEHQRILRNNIDEFLGVKQPEDQSDLQDYTE
;
A
#
# COMPACT_ATOMS: atom_id res chain seq x y z
N MET A 1 -9.97 2.23 19.89
CA MET A 1 -9.51 3.26 18.92
C MET A 1 -8.27 2.75 18.20
N LEU A 2 -7.88 3.31 17.03
CA LEU A 2 -6.69 2.86 16.28
C LEU A 2 -5.40 2.86 17.14
N SER A 3 -5.28 3.84 18.05
CA SER A 3 -4.17 3.89 19.01
C SER A 3 -4.06 2.65 19.88
N ASP A 4 -5.18 1.99 20.22
CA ASP A 4 -5.22 0.80 21.07
C ASP A 4 -4.80 -0.43 20.30
N LYS A 5 -5.26 -0.58 19.05
CA LYS A 5 -4.86 -1.66 18.14
C LYS A 5 -3.33 -1.67 17.93
N LEU A 6 -2.73 -0.49 17.78
CA LEU A 6 -1.27 -0.37 17.68
C LEU A 6 -0.51 -0.67 18.99
N ARG A 7 -1.19 -0.82 20.14
CA ARG A 7 -0.54 -1.27 21.38
C ARG A 7 -0.37 -2.79 21.45
N GLU A 8 -1.02 -3.53 20.55
CA GLU A 8 -0.86 -4.97 20.41
C GLU A 8 0.55 -5.33 19.95
N ILE A 9 1.22 -4.42 19.24
CA ILE A 9 2.64 -4.53 18.90
C ILE A 9 3.47 -4.21 20.15
N PRO A 10 4.38 -5.10 20.58
CA PRO A 10 5.27 -4.82 21.69
C PRO A 10 6.11 -3.55 21.44
N VAL A 11 6.59 -2.95 22.52
CA VAL A 11 7.53 -1.81 22.42
C VAL A 11 8.88 -2.31 21.91
N ASP A 12 9.59 -1.46 21.18
CA ASP A 12 10.94 -1.75 20.65
C ASP A 12 11.01 -2.98 19.74
N THR A 13 9.86 -3.42 19.18
CA THR A 13 9.83 -4.50 18.19
C THR A 13 10.46 -4.01 16.88
N GLN A 14 11.60 -4.59 16.55
CA GLN A 14 12.25 -4.44 15.26
C GLN A 14 11.73 -5.49 14.27
N GLY A 15 11.54 -5.09 13.02
CA GLY A 15 11.00 -6.01 12.04
C GLY A 15 10.46 -5.33 10.78
N VAL A 16 9.52 -6.02 10.14
CA VAL A 16 8.90 -5.58 8.88
C VAL A 16 7.38 -5.61 8.95
N TYR A 17 6.75 -4.86 8.06
CA TYR A 17 5.29 -4.81 7.93
C TYR A 17 4.88 -4.72 6.46
N CYS A 18 3.68 -5.24 6.16
CA CYS A 18 3.03 -5.11 4.86
C CYS A 18 1.62 -4.54 5.06
N LEU A 19 1.31 -3.45 4.37
CA LEU A 19 0.04 -2.75 4.36
C LEU A 19 -0.81 -3.25 3.20
N PHE A 20 -2.07 -3.57 3.47
CA PHE A 20 -3.00 -4.11 2.49
C PHE A 20 -4.15 -3.13 2.23
N ASP A 21 -4.53 -3.02 0.96
CA ASP A 21 -5.63 -2.15 0.55
C ASP A 21 -7.01 -2.73 0.93
N LEU A 22 -8.09 -2.07 0.52
CA LEU A 22 -9.47 -2.51 0.79
C LEU A 22 -9.80 -3.87 0.15
N ASP A 23 -9.10 -4.24 -0.91
CA ASP A 23 -9.29 -5.50 -1.66
C ASP A 23 -8.32 -6.60 -1.21
N GLY A 24 -7.42 -6.30 -0.26
CA GLY A 24 -6.41 -7.23 0.24
C GLY A 24 -5.14 -7.31 -0.61
N ASN A 25 -4.93 -6.41 -1.57
CA ASN A 25 -3.66 -6.34 -2.30
C ASN A 25 -2.59 -5.64 -1.47
N ALA A 26 -1.34 -6.09 -1.59
CA ALA A 26 -0.22 -5.44 -0.93
C ALA A 26 0.02 -4.04 -1.53
N ALA A 27 -0.25 -3.02 -0.74
CA ALA A 27 -0.08 -1.63 -1.13
C ALA A 27 1.35 -1.17 -0.90
N TYR A 28 1.87 -1.41 0.31
CA TYR A 28 3.19 -0.93 0.71
C TYR A 28 3.79 -1.84 1.79
N ALA A 29 5.07 -2.14 1.69
CA ALA A 29 5.82 -2.81 2.74
C ALA A 29 7.00 -1.95 3.19
N GLY A 30 7.41 -2.13 4.44
CA GLY A 30 8.58 -1.47 4.97
C GLY A 30 9.15 -2.13 6.21
N LYS A 31 10.31 -1.65 6.62
CA LYS A 31 10.98 -2.06 7.87
C LYS A 31 11.04 -0.95 8.92
N SER A 32 11.30 -1.36 10.17
CA SER A 32 11.67 -0.44 11.24
C SER A 32 12.35 -1.14 12.39
N SER A 33 13.21 -0.42 13.10
CA SER A 33 13.70 -0.83 14.43
C SER A 33 12.65 -0.66 15.53
N ASP A 34 11.56 0.07 15.26
CA ASP A 34 10.41 0.24 16.16
C ASP A 34 9.13 0.31 15.32
N LEU A 35 8.56 -0.87 15.06
CA LEU A 35 7.35 -1.04 14.26
C LEU A 35 6.19 -0.22 14.80
N ARG A 36 6.00 -0.22 16.12
CA ARG A 36 4.89 0.49 16.75
C ARG A 36 4.99 1.99 16.53
N SER A 37 6.15 2.59 16.78
CA SER A 37 6.37 4.02 16.53
C SER A 37 6.21 4.36 15.04
N ARG A 38 6.74 3.51 14.16
CA ARG A 38 6.66 3.72 12.70
C ARG A 38 5.21 3.69 12.20
N LEU A 39 4.42 2.71 12.61
CA LEU A 39 3.01 2.59 12.21
C LEU A 39 2.16 3.74 12.80
N ARG A 40 2.49 4.23 14.00
CA ARG A 40 1.88 5.45 14.55
C ARG A 40 2.20 6.70 13.71
N GLN A 41 3.42 6.81 13.16
CA GLN A 41 3.77 7.90 12.24
C GLN A 41 2.97 7.83 10.93
N HIS A 42 2.69 6.62 10.44
CA HIS A 42 1.88 6.44 9.24
C HIS A 42 0.42 6.85 9.47
N PHE A 43 -0.23 6.26 10.47
CA PHE A 43 -1.69 6.33 10.55
C PHE A 43 -2.25 7.39 11.52
N ILE A 44 -1.49 7.77 12.55
CA ILE A 44 -1.96 8.71 13.57
C ILE A 44 -1.38 10.10 13.34
N ARG A 45 -0.05 10.20 13.30
CA ARG A 45 0.63 11.49 13.11
C ARG A 45 0.67 11.94 11.65
N GLN A 46 0.66 10.97 10.72
CA GLN A 46 0.75 11.17 9.27
C GLN A 46 1.97 11.99 8.81
N ASP A 47 3.06 11.91 9.58
CA ASP A 47 4.29 12.69 9.34
C ASP A 47 5.47 11.84 8.86
N SER A 48 5.26 10.52 8.70
CA SER A 48 6.19 9.68 7.94
C SER A 48 6.35 10.22 6.51
N SER A 49 7.53 10.12 5.89
CA SER A 49 7.74 10.50 4.48
C SER A 49 6.74 9.83 3.52
N VAL A 50 6.36 8.59 3.79
CA VAL A 50 5.44 7.83 2.95
C VAL A 50 4.00 8.36 3.08
N ALA A 51 3.55 8.79 4.26
CA ALA A 51 2.22 9.40 4.42
C ALA A 51 2.23 10.89 4.04
N SER A 52 3.25 11.63 4.46
CA SER A 52 3.34 13.09 4.32
C SER A 52 3.51 13.53 2.87
N TYR A 53 4.16 12.74 2.02
CA TYR A 53 4.24 12.99 0.57
C TYR A 53 3.09 12.36 -0.23
N GLY A 54 2.08 11.81 0.45
CA GLY A 54 0.90 11.23 -0.20
C GLY A 54 1.17 9.92 -0.93
N ARG A 55 2.26 9.21 -0.56
CA ARG A 55 2.54 7.87 -1.11
C ARG A 55 1.57 6.83 -0.60
N LEU A 56 1.15 6.95 0.64
CA LEU A 56 0.01 6.20 1.15
C LEU A 56 -1.24 7.09 1.12
N ASP A 57 -2.31 6.53 0.56
CA ASP A 57 -3.65 6.98 0.86
C ASP A 57 -4.20 6.12 2.00
N ILE A 58 -4.27 6.70 3.20
CA ILE A 58 -4.71 5.97 4.40
C ILE A 58 -6.17 5.52 4.29
N TRP A 59 -6.97 6.20 3.47
CA TRP A 59 -8.36 5.80 3.24
C TRP A 59 -8.45 4.39 2.64
N ASP A 60 -7.50 4.04 1.79
CA ASP A 60 -7.48 2.78 1.04
C ASP A 60 -6.89 1.61 1.86
N ILE A 61 -6.29 1.84 3.02
CA ILE A 61 -5.63 0.77 3.78
C ILE A 61 -6.62 0.13 4.76
N SER A 62 -6.83 -1.18 4.63
CA SER A 62 -7.75 -1.93 5.48
C SER A 62 -7.07 -2.54 6.70
N HIS A 63 -5.90 -3.14 6.51
CA HIS A 63 -5.16 -3.85 7.56
C HIS A 63 -3.67 -3.90 7.22
N PHE A 64 -2.89 -4.40 8.17
CA PHE A 64 -1.49 -4.71 7.94
C PHE A 64 -1.06 -5.96 8.70
N HIS A 65 -0.06 -6.63 8.13
CA HIS A 65 0.69 -7.71 8.77
C HIS A 65 2.01 -7.17 9.27
N TRP A 66 2.51 -7.73 10.36
CA TRP A 66 3.85 -7.43 10.85
C TRP A 66 4.57 -8.69 11.33
N TRP A 67 5.90 -8.66 11.23
CA TRP A 67 6.81 -9.71 11.65
C TRP A 67 7.96 -9.09 12.43
N GLU A 68 8.26 -9.63 13.60
CA GLU A 68 9.51 -9.37 14.29
C GLU A 68 10.65 -10.04 13.51
N ALA A 69 11.74 -9.31 13.30
CA ALA A 69 12.90 -9.85 12.60
C ALA A 69 14.18 -9.14 13.05
N GLU A 70 15.16 -9.90 13.52
CA GLU A 70 16.49 -9.35 13.84
C GLU A 70 17.20 -8.84 12.58
N SER A 71 17.04 -9.54 11.46
CA SER A 71 17.58 -9.15 10.15
C SER A 71 16.51 -8.47 9.29
N TYR A 72 15.90 -7.40 9.80
CA TYR A 72 14.76 -6.74 9.16
C TYR A 72 15.07 -6.08 7.81
N ASP A 73 16.35 -5.77 7.52
CA ASP A 73 16.77 -5.35 6.18
C ASP A 73 16.55 -6.47 5.15
N ARG A 74 17.07 -7.66 5.43
CA ARG A 74 16.92 -8.83 4.57
C ARG A 74 15.45 -9.30 4.54
N ALA A 75 14.75 -9.22 5.66
CA ALA A 75 13.32 -9.54 5.72
C ALA A 75 12.50 -8.63 4.80
N GLU A 76 12.85 -7.34 4.69
CA GLU A 76 12.17 -6.40 3.80
C GLU A 76 12.37 -6.78 2.34
N ASP A 77 13.59 -7.12 1.92
CA ASP A 77 13.86 -7.54 0.54
C ASP A 77 13.01 -8.77 0.15
N PHE A 78 12.97 -9.77 1.03
CA PHE A 78 12.14 -10.97 0.88
C PHE A 78 10.64 -10.64 0.86
N LEU A 79 10.19 -9.72 1.69
CA LEU A 79 8.80 -9.28 1.75
C LEU A 79 8.39 -8.52 0.48
N LEU A 80 9.28 -7.68 -0.05
CA LEU A 80 9.09 -6.93 -1.30
C LEU A 80 9.07 -7.83 -2.53
N ASP A 81 9.90 -8.87 -2.55
CA ASP A 81 9.87 -9.89 -3.61
C ASP A 81 8.54 -10.68 -3.57
N TYR A 82 8.19 -11.21 -2.40
CA TYR A 82 7.00 -12.05 -2.20
C TYR A 82 5.69 -11.32 -2.50
N TYR A 83 5.46 -10.15 -1.89
CA TYR A 83 4.19 -9.43 -2.02
C TYR A 83 4.16 -8.47 -3.21
N SER A 84 5.33 -8.07 -3.74
CA SER A 84 5.45 -7.08 -4.82
C SER A 84 4.54 -5.85 -4.67
N PRO A 85 4.60 -5.09 -3.54
CA PRO A 85 3.62 -4.04 -3.27
C PRO A 85 3.67 -2.90 -4.27
N TYR A 86 2.51 -2.47 -4.77
CA TYR A 86 2.44 -1.56 -5.92
C TYR A 86 2.96 -0.14 -5.63
N LEU A 87 3.02 0.29 -4.36
CA LEU A 87 3.59 1.59 -3.98
C LEU A 87 5.07 1.52 -3.63
N ASN A 88 5.70 0.35 -3.50
CA ASN A 88 7.14 0.29 -3.18
C ASN A 88 8.03 0.68 -4.37
N PHE A 89 7.50 0.55 -5.59
CA PHE A 89 8.21 0.71 -6.87
C PHE A 89 9.49 -0.12 -6.89
N LYS A 90 9.47 -1.30 -7.52
CA LYS A 90 10.67 -2.14 -7.67
C LYS A 90 11.80 -1.31 -8.28
N SER A 91 12.79 -0.95 -7.48
CA SER A 91 14.05 -0.40 -7.94
C SER A 91 15.02 -1.57 -7.94
N ASP A 92 15.15 -2.27 -9.07
CA ASP A 92 16.17 -3.31 -9.32
C ASP A 92 16.55 -4.14 -8.08
N LEU A 93 15.54 -4.61 -7.32
CA LEU A 93 15.79 -5.46 -6.18
C LEU A 93 16.27 -6.79 -6.75
N GLU A 94 17.55 -7.08 -6.55
CA GLU A 94 18.06 -8.42 -6.82
C GLU A 94 17.22 -9.40 -6.02
N THR A 95 16.78 -10.48 -6.67
CA THR A 95 16.03 -11.54 -5.99
C THR A 95 16.84 -11.99 -4.78
N PRO A 96 16.29 -11.87 -3.57
CA PRO A 96 17.05 -12.14 -2.37
C PRO A 96 17.45 -13.63 -2.34
N ASN A 97 18.74 -13.90 -2.11
CA ASN A 97 19.29 -15.25 -2.11
C ASN A 97 19.17 -15.91 -0.71
N GLY A 98 19.01 -17.23 -0.69
CA GLY A 98 18.96 -18.04 0.54
C GLY A 98 17.57 -18.14 1.17
N SER A 99 17.50 -18.54 2.44
CA SER A 99 16.22 -18.68 3.16
C SER A 99 15.72 -17.36 3.71
N SER A 100 14.41 -17.10 3.60
CA SER A 100 13.75 -15.96 4.24
C SER A 100 13.93 -16.00 5.76
N PRO A 101 14.19 -14.87 6.43
CA PRO A 101 14.22 -14.78 7.89
C PRO A 101 12.83 -14.82 8.53
N ILE A 102 11.74 -14.73 7.74
CA ILE A 102 10.36 -14.70 8.21
C ILE A 102 9.46 -15.66 7.42
N GLY A 103 8.38 -16.14 8.05
CA GLY A 103 7.34 -16.91 7.39
C GLY A 103 6.19 -16.02 6.92
N PHE A 104 6.07 -15.78 5.61
CA PHE A 104 5.08 -14.82 5.08
C PHE A 104 3.62 -15.17 5.35
N GLU A 105 3.30 -16.46 5.47
CA GLU A 105 1.94 -16.94 5.75
C GLU A 105 1.55 -16.84 7.24
N ASN A 106 2.54 -16.67 8.13
CA ASN A 106 2.35 -16.63 9.57
C ASN A 106 2.94 -15.33 10.15
N PRO A 107 2.25 -14.18 10.00
CA PRO A 107 2.63 -12.96 10.67
C PRO A 107 2.53 -13.07 12.19
N ASP A 108 3.40 -12.38 12.90
CA ASP A 108 3.34 -12.28 14.37
C ASP A 108 2.10 -11.52 14.83
N GLY A 109 1.57 -10.64 13.97
CA GLY A 109 0.24 -10.11 14.15
C GLY A 109 -0.37 -9.49 12.90
N VAL A 110 -1.71 -9.47 12.92
CA VAL A 110 -2.55 -8.83 11.91
C VAL A 110 -3.38 -7.76 12.61
N VAL A 111 -3.31 -6.54 12.12
CA VAL A 111 -4.05 -5.41 12.69
C VAL A 111 -4.98 -4.82 11.65
N HIS A 112 -6.28 -4.95 11.88
CA HIS A 112 -7.32 -4.33 11.07
C HIS A 112 -7.46 -2.85 11.47
N LEU A 113 -7.25 -1.92 10.54
CA LEU A 113 -7.37 -0.49 10.82
C LEU A 113 -8.83 -0.06 10.93
N ILE A 114 -9.67 -0.62 10.08
CA ILE A 114 -11.11 -0.38 9.96
C ILE A 114 -11.89 -1.66 10.28
N ASP A 115 -13.18 -1.53 10.56
CA ASP A 115 -14.09 -2.68 10.65
C ASP A 115 -14.69 -3.03 9.30
N GLU A 116 -15.49 -4.10 9.27
CA GLU A 116 -16.08 -4.62 8.03
C GLU A 116 -17.11 -3.66 7.43
N GLU A 117 -17.96 -3.04 8.26
CA GLU A 117 -18.95 -2.07 7.78
C GLU A 117 -18.27 -0.86 7.14
N GLU A 118 -17.21 -0.35 7.77
CA GLU A 118 -16.41 0.72 7.19
C GLU A 118 -15.69 0.27 5.92
N ARG A 119 -15.12 -0.96 5.89
CA ARG A 119 -14.51 -1.50 4.67
C ARG A 119 -15.51 -1.56 3.51
N GLU A 120 -16.70 -2.12 3.73
CA GLU A 120 -17.75 -2.21 2.71
C GLU A 120 -18.18 -0.84 2.21
N PHE A 121 -18.35 0.13 3.12
CA PHE A 121 -18.67 1.51 2.78
C PHE A 121 -17.57 2.15 1.94
N ARG A 122 -16.31 2.06 2.39
CA ARG A 122 -15.17 2.66 1.69
C ARG A 122 -14.93 2.02 0.32
N SER A 123 -15.23 0.73 0.18
CA SER A 123 -15.05 -0.05 -1.05
C SER A 123 -16.09 0.24 -2.12
N GLN A 124 -17.18 0.94 -1.81
CA GLN A 124 -18.16 1.35 -2.82
C GLN A 124 -17.48 2.17 -3.93
N PRO A 125 -17.69 1.85 -5.23
CA PRO A 125 -16.98 2.50 -6.33
C PRO A 125 -17.07 4.03 -6.32
N TYR A 126 -18.25 4.56 -5.97
CA TYR A 126 -18.47 5.98 -5.78
C TYR A 126 -17.55 6.58 -4.68
N ASN A 127 -17.48 5.95 -3.51
CA ASN A 127 -16.70 6.42 -2.37
C ASN A 127 -15.20 6.34 -2.65
N ARG A 128 -14.73 5.23 -3.23
CA ARG A 128 -13.33 5.06 -3.68
C ARG A 128 -12.93 6.13 -4.68
N THR A 129 -13.77 6.37 -5.68
CA THR A 129 -13.53 7.38 -6.72
C THR A 129 -13.41 8.77 -6.11
N LYS A 130 -14.40 9.17 -5.31
CA LYS A 130 -14.43 10.48 -4.66
C LYS A 130 -13.19 10.72 -3.80
N GLN A 131 -12.85 9.75 -2.94
CA GLN A 131 -11.70 9.86 -2.04
C GLN A 131 -10.37 9.89 -2.79
N LYS A 132 -10.25 9.10 -3.86
CA LYS A 132 -9.04 9.10 -4.69
C LYS A 132 -8.83 10.43 -5.41
N ILE A 133 -9.88 11.10 -5.87
CA ILE A 133 -9.81 12.46 -6.43
C ILE A 133 -9.27 13.43 -5.37
N ASP A 134 -9.81 13.41 -4.16
CA ASP A 134 -9.38 14.28 -3.06
C ASP A 134 -7.92 14.01 -2.66
N HIS A 135 -7.48 12.75 -2.67
CA HIS A 135 -6.07 12.37 -2.45
C HIS A 135 -5.15 12.90 -3.54
N ILE A 136 -5.47 12.67 -4.81
CA ILE A 136 -4.68 13.15 -5.95
C ILE A 136 -4.58 14.68 -5.95
N SER A 137 -5.68 15.39 -5.65
CA SER A 137 -5.66 16.85 -5.53
C SER A 137 -4.64 17.31 -4.48
N ARG A 138 -4.65 16.71 -3.29
CA ARG A 138 -3.68 17.00 -2.21
C ARG A 138 -2.23 16.69 -2.63
N MET A 139 -2.02 15.63 -3.41
CA MET A 139 -0.68 15.29 -3.93
C MET A 139 -0.17 16.34 -4.93
N VAL A 140 -1.03 16.79 -5.85
CA VAL A 140 -0.69 17.83 -6.84
C VAL A 140 -0.27 19.12 -6.14
N ASP A 141 -1.03 19.55 -5.13
CA ASP A 141 -0.69 20.74 -4.33
C ASP A 141 0.68 20.58 -3.65
N LYS A 142 0.93 19.43 -3.01
CA LYS A 142 2.22 19.16 -2.36
C LYS A 142 3.39 19.17 -3.34
N ILE A 143 3.24 18.53 -4.49
CA ILE A 143 4.27 18.51 -5.55
C ILE A 143 4.61 19.93 -6.01
N LYS A 144 3.58 20.78 -6.18
CA LYS A 144 3.76 22.16 -6.61
C LYS A 144 4.45 23.02 -5.55
N LEU A 145 4.09 22.83 -4.28
CA LEU A 145 4.49 23.74 -3.19
C LEU A 145 5.80 23.34 -2.48
N ALA A 146 6.08 22.05 -2.34
CA ALA A 146 7.20 21.54 -1.53
C ALA A 146 8.38 20.99 -2.35
N GLY A 147 8.28 21.02 -3.68
CA GLY A 147 9.20 20.27 -4.55
C GLY A 147 8.87 18.77 -4.53
N HIS A 148 9.45 18.02 -5.48
CA HIS A 148 9.06 16.63 -5.69
C HIS A 148 10.24 15.77 -6.15
N SER A 149 10.30 14.57 -5.58
CA SER A 149 11.22 13.52 -6.04
C SER A 149 10.61 12.77 -7.23
N ASP A 150 11.43 12.03 -7.99
CA ASP A 150 10.90 11.16 -9.05
C ASP A 150 9.99 10.06 -8.50
N ASN A 151 10.22 9.59 -7.27
CA ASN A 151 9.31 8.68 -6.59
C ASN A 151 7.95 9.32 -6.31
N THR A 152 7.90 10.61 -5.96
CA THR A 152 6.65 11.34 -5.77
C THR A 152 5.86 11.45 -7.08
N LYS A 153 6.55 11.66 -8.21
CA LYS A 153 5.92 11.64 -9.55
C LYS A 153 5.35 10.25 -9.88
N ARG A 154 6.14 9.20 -9.70
CA ARG A 154 5.71 7.80 -9.93
C ARG A 154 4.50 7.44 -9.07
N THR A 155 4.50 7.89 -7.82
CA THR A 155 3.36 7.74 -6.92
C THR A 155 2.09 8.39 -7.45
N LEU A 156 2.17 9.61 -7.97
CA LEU A 156 1.01 10.29 -8.55
C LEU A 156 0.43 9.49 -9.72
N TYR A 157 1.28 8.96 -10.61
CA TYR A 157 0.84 8.12 -11.72
C TYR A 157 0.19 6.82 -11.26
N GLU A 158 0.72 6.19 -10.21
CA GLU A 158 0.12 4.98 -9.66
C GLU A 158 -1.26 5.25 -9.05
N HIS A 159 -1.41 6.34 -8.30
CA HIS A 159 -2.73 6.76 -7.82
C HIS A 159 -3.68 7.16 -8.96
N GLN A 160 -3.19 7.77 -10.03
CA GLN A 160 -4.00 8.04 -11.23
C GLN A 160 -4.49 6.74 -11.88
N ARG A 161 -3.63 5.72 -11.99
CA ARG A 161 -4.01 4.38 -12.48
C ARG A 161 -5.14 3.80 -11.63
N ILE A 162 -5.02 3.86 -10.31
CA ILE A 162 -6.05 3.41 -9.37
C ILE A 162 -7.34 4.23 -9.53
N LEU A 163 -7.25 5.56 -9.67
CA LEU A 163 -8.43 6.41 -9.91
C LEU A 163 -9.18 5.98 -11.17
N ARG A 164 -8.46 5.72 -12.26
CA ARG A 164 -9.08 5.28 -13.52
C ARG A 164 -9.86 3.99 -13.32
N ASN A 165 -9.27 3.00 -12.65
CA ASN A 165 -9.96 1.75 -12.34
C ASN A 165 -11.23 1.98 -11.51
N ASN A 166 -11.15 2.83 -10.47
CA ASN A 166 -12.31 3.16 -9.64
C ASN A 166 -13.42 3.85 -10.46
N ILE A 167 -13.06 4.74 -11.39
CA ILE A 167 -14.01 5.43 -12.29
C ILE A 167 -14.66 4.43 -13.23
N ASP A 168 -13.90 3.52 -13.84
CA ASP A 168 -14.42 2.50 -14.74
C ASP A 168 -15.48 1.64 -14.03
N GLU A 169 -15.17 1.22 -12.80
CA GLU A 169 -16.10 0.46 -11.96
C GLU A 169 -17.33 1.29 -11.58
N PHE A 170 -17.14 2.55 -11.16
CA PHE A 170 -18.23 3.46 -10.81
C PHE A 170 -19.18 3.75 -11.98
N LEU A 171 -18.65 3.89 -13.19
CA LEU A 171 -19.43 4.13 -14.41
C LEU A 171 -19.98 2.84 -15.03
N GLY A 172 -19.59 1.67 -14.54
CA GLY A 172 -19.96 0.37 -15.11
C GLY A 172 -19.37 0.13 -16.50
N VAL A 173 -18.23 0.73 -16.80
CA VAL A 173 -17.52 0.51 -18.08
C VAL A 173 -16.81 -0.84 -17.99
N LYS A 174 -17.24 -1.80 -18.81
CA LYS A 174 -16.46 -3.02 -19.02
C LYS A 174 -15.15 -2.62 -19.70
N GLN A 175 -14.01 -2.91 -19.06
CA GLN A 175 -12.74 -2.81 -19.76
C GLN A 175 -12.83 -3.68 -21.02
N PRO A 176 -12.43 -3.18 -22.20
CA PRO A 176 -12.35 -4.04 -23.36
C PRO A 176 -11.41 -5.18 -22.98
N GLU A 177 -11.93 -6.40 -22.95
CA GLU A 177 -11.12 -7.60 -22.82
C GLU A 177 -9.98 -7.46 -23.84
N ASP A 178 -8.75 -7.70 -23.38
CA ASP A 178 -7.54 -7.66 -24.21
C ASP A 178 -7.85 -8.33 -25.55
N GLN A 179 -7.91 -7.54 -26.62
CA GLN A 179 -8.09 -8.03 -27.99
C GLN A 179 -6.86 -8.83 -28.39
N SER A 180 -6.72 -10.03 -27.85
CA SER A 180 -5.69 -11.01 -28.20
C SER A 180 -6.21 -12.10 -29.15
N ASP A 181 -7.50 -12.08 -29.50
CA ASP A 181 -8.11 -13.05 -30.41
C ASP A 181 -8.50 -12.47 -31.80
N LEU A 182 -7.77 -11.46 -32.28
CA LEU A 182 -7.89 -10.97 -33.67
C LEU A 182 -6.59 -11.16 -34.45
N GLN A 183 -6.06 -12.38 -34.46
CA GLN A 183 -5.14 -12.85 -35.50
C GLN A 183 -5.45 -14.31 -35.85
N ASP A 184 -6.62 -14.55 -36.45
CA ASP A 184 -6.85 -15.79 -37.21
C ASP A 184 -7.93 -15.58 -38.28
N TYR A 185 -7.84 -14.48 -39.02
CA TYR A 185 -8.51 -14.31 -40.30
C TYR A 185 -7.66 -13.43 -41.23
N THR A 186 -6.60 -14.01 -41.77
CA THR A 186 -6.09 -13.63 -43.09
C THR A 186 -5.92 -14.89 -43.92
N GLU A 187 -6.81 -14.97 -44.91
CA GLU A 187 -6.80 -15.66 -46.21
C GLU A 187 -5.68 -16.66 -46.53
#